data_AF-A0A954FX55-F1
#
_entry.id   AF-A0A954FX55-F1
#
_cell.length_a   1.000
_cell.length_b   1.000
_cell.length_c   1.000
_cell.angle_alpha   90.00
_cell.angle_beta   90.00
_cell.angle_gamma   90.00
#
_symmetry.space_group_name_H-M   'P 1'
#
loop_
_entity.id
_entity.type
_entity.pdbx_description
1 polymer ?
#
loop_
_entity_poly.entity_id
_entity_poly.type
_entity_poly.pdbx_seq_one_letter_code
_entity_poly.pdbx_strand_id
1 'polypeptide(L)'
;MRRIALLTAGGDTPALNATIFGAVERANELRVQVVGIIKGFGGLLDPNVPHLRLNPLYSTIPELDPRCGGTILGSSRTYIDDSHAGELQLVKKRLDQLGIEGLICIGGDGTLNGMQPISQFMPCVLAPKTIDNDLGLNYLDEPNEWVREVDPESKKEKFRKLPSKQDLELE
;
A
#
# COMPACT_ATOMS: atom_id res chain seq x y z
N MET A 1 -16.40 -4.93 2.17
CA MET A 1 -15.94 -4.67 0.79
C MET A 1 -16.21 -5.90 -0.06
N ARG A 2 -16.66 -5.78 -1.31
CA ARG A 2 -16.85 -6.96 -2.20
C ARG A 2 -15.64 -7.21 -3.11
N ARG A 3 -14.98 -6.14 -3.54
CA ARG A 3 -13.82 -6.21 -4.45
C ARG A 3 -12.80 -5.15 -4.10
N ILE A 4 -11.53 -5.54 -4.07
CA ILE A 4 -10.38 -4.66 -3.85
C ILE A 4 -9.41 -4.77 -5.03
N ALA A 5 -8.62 -3.72 -5.23
CA ALA A 5 -7.49 -3.74 -6.15
C ALA A 5 -6.17 -3.77 -5.37
N LEU A 6 -5.13 -4.29 -6.01
CA LEU A 6 -3.77 -4.14 -5.52
C LEU A 6 -2.80 -3.83 -6.65
N LEU A 7 -1.75 -3.09 -6.34
CA LEU A 7 -0.71 -2.72 -7.30
C LEU A 7 0.68 -2.76 -6.65
N THR A 8 1.70 -2.94 -7.49
CA THR A 8 3.11 -2.85 -7.08
C THR A 8 3.75 -1.64 -7.77
N ALA A 9 4.44 -0.79 -7.00
CA ALA A 9 5.10 0.41 -7.51
C ALA A 9 6.50 0.63 -6.88
N GLY A 10 7.32 1.40 -7.59
CA GLY A 10 8.74 1.57 -7.26
C GLY A 10 9.62 0.40 -7.74
N GLY A 11 10.82 0.26 -7.17
CA GLY A 11 11.76 -0.79 -7.54
C GLY A 11 11.32 -2.19 -7.09
N ASP A 12 11.65 -3.21 -7.88
CA ASP A 12 11.28 -4.60 -7.60
C ASP A 12 12.08 -5.17 -6.43
N THR A 13 11.44 -6.04 -5.64
CA THR A 13 12.06 -6.75 -4.50
C THR A 13 11.59 -8.21 -4.50
N PRO A 14 12.36 -9.14 -3.92
CA PRO A 14 11.97 -10.55 -3.92
C PRO A 14 10.68 -10.86 -3.14
N ALA A 15 10.27 -10.00 -2.20
CA ALA A 15 9.09 -10.22 -1.35
C ALA A 15 7.74 -9.92 -2.03
N LEU A 16 7.74 -9.34 -3.23
CA LEU A 16 6.53 -8.78 -3.85
C LEU A 16 5.44 -9.82 -4.11
N ASN A 17 5.76 -10.92 -4.80
CA ASN A 17 4.78 -11.98 -5.05
C ASN A 17 4.28 -12.63 -3.74
N ALA A 18 5.14 -12.77 -2.73
CA ALA A 18 4.74 -13.26 -1.41
C ALA A 18 3.73 -12.33 -0.72
N THR A 19 3.95 -11.01 -0.77
CA THR A 19 3.02 -10.01 -0.24
C THR A 19 1.67 -10.05 -0.96
N ILE A 20 1.68 -10.14 -2.30
CA ILE A 20 0.46 -10.28 -3.10
C ILE A 20 -0.26 -11.57 -2.69
N PHE A 21 0.46 -12.69 -2.60
CA PHE A 21 -0.10 -13.99 -2.20
C PHE A 21 -0.79 -13.92 -0.84
N GLY A 22 -0.12 -13.37 0.19
CA GLY A 22 -0.72 -13.22 1.52
C GLY A 22 -2.00 -12.38 1.53
N ALA A 23 -2.03 -11.27 0.77
CA ALA A 23 -3.23 -10.45 0.62
C ALA A 23 -4.37 -11.21 -0.08
N VAL A 24 -4.05 -12.00 -1.11
CA VAL A 24 -5.02 -12.80 -1.86
C VAL A 24 -5.59 -13.94 -1.03
N GLU A 25 -4.75 -14.69 -0.29
CA GLU A 25 -5.20 -15.75 0.61
C GLU A 25 -6.15 -15.20 1.68
N ARG A 26 -5.78 -14.07 2.31
CA ARG A 26 -6.65 -13.42 3.29
C ARG A 26 -7.98 -12.96 2.67
N ALA A 27 -7.95 -12.45 1.44
CA ALA A 27 -9.17 -12.07 0.73
C ALA A 27 -10.04 -13.29 0.38
N ASN A 28 -9.46 -14.44 0.07
CA ASN A 28 -10.19 -15.69 -0.18
C ASN A 28 -11.00 -16.14 1.04
N GLU A 29 -10.37 -16.13 2.23
CA GLU A 29 -11.03 -16.45 3.51
C GLU A 29 -12.25 -15.55 3.76
N LEU A 30 -12.13 -14.27 3.40
CA LEU A 30 -13.16 -13.25 3.58
C LEU A 30 -14.15 -13.16 2.41
N ARG A 31 -14.01 -14.00 1.38
CA ARG A 31 -14.80 -13.96 0.14
C ARG A 31 -14.80 -12.59 -0.55
N VAL A 32 -13.64 -11.94 -0.56
CA VAL A 32 -13.39 -10.66 -1.26
C VAL A 32 -12.66 -10.92 -2.57
N GLN A 33 -13.12 -10.32 -3.67
CA GLN A 33 -12.46 -10.43 -4.96
C GLN A 33 -11.26 -9.49 -5.04
N VAL A 34 -10.17 -9.95 -5.64
CA VAL A 34 -8.92 -9.21 -5.76
C VAL A 34 -8.54 -9.02 -7.22
N VAL A 35 -8.32 -7.76 -7.59
CA VAL A 35 -7.87 -7.35 -8.92
C VAL A 35 -6.45 -6.78 -8.84
N GLY A 36 -5.50 -7.39 -9.53
CA GLY A 36 -4.16 -6.84 -9.72
C GLY A 36 -4.13 -5.80 -10.83
N ILE A 37 -3.60 -4.61 -10.53
CA ILE A 37 -3.33 -3.57 -11.52
C ILE A 37 -1.93 -3.77 -12.08
N ILE A 38 -1.86 -4.00 -13.38
CA ILE A 38 -0.60 -4.22 -14.10
C ILE A 38 0.14 -2.89 -14.25
N LYS A 39 1.47 -2.89 -14.05
CA LYS A 39 2.34 -1.70 -14.15
C LYS A 39 1.93 -0.56 -13.21
N GLY A 40 1.64 -0.87 -11.94
CA GLY A 40 1.48 0.12 -10.89
C GLY A 40 0.44 1.22 -11.19
N PHE A 41 0.77 2.46 -10.82
CA PHE A 41 -0.06 3.63 -11.14
C PHE A 41 -0.21 3.89 -12.64
N GLY A 42 0.79 3.50 -13.46
CA GLY A 42 0.69 3.61 -14.91
C GLY A 42 -0.50 2.85 -15.50
N GLY A 43 -0.79 1.65 -14.98
CA GLY A 43 -1.97 0.88 -15.39
C GLY A 43 -3.30 1.38 -14.82
N LEU A 44 -3.28 2.22 -13.78
CA LEU A 44 -4.48 2.93 -13.35
C LEU A 44 -4.83 4.08 -14.31
N LEU A 45 -3.81 4.76 -14.85
CA LEU A 45 -3.98 5.88 -15.77
C LEU A 45 -4.28 5.43 -17.21
N ASP A 46 -3.76 4.27 -17.65
CA ASP A 46 -3.99 3.75 -18.99
C ASP A 46 -5.16 2.74 -19.02
N PRO A 47 -6.31 3.11 -19.61
CA PRO A 47 -7.46 2.20 -19.69
C PRO A 47 -7.21 0.98 -20.58
N ASN A 48 -6.20 1.01 -21.45
CA ASN A 48 -5.86 -0.09 -22.36
C ASN A 48 -5.01 -1.16 -21.69
N VAL A 49 -4.38 -0.86 -20.55
CA VAL A 49 -3.65 -1.86 -19.78
C VAL A 49 -4.66 -2.83 -19.16
N PRO A 50 -4.57 -4.15 -19.40
CA PRO A 50 -5.49 -5.09 -18.78
C PRO A 50 -5.28 -5.17 -17.27
N HIS A 51 -6.28 -5.69 -16.55
CA HIS A 51 -6.17 -6.02 -15.14
C HIS A 51 -6.13 -7.55 -14.96
N LEU A 52 -5.49 -8.02 -13.91
CA LEU A 52 -5.38 -9.44 -13.58
C LEU A 52 -6.37 -9.79 -12.46
N ARG A 53 -7.19 -10.81 -12.61
CA ARG A 53 -8.00 -11.33 -11.50
C ARG A 53 -7.14 -12.32 -10.72
N LEU A 54 -6.83 -12.00 -9.47
CA LEU A 54 -5.89 -12.78 -8.68
C LEU A 54 -6.55 -13.95 -7.93
N ASN A 55 -7.88 -13.91 -7.75
CA ASN A 55 -8.63 -14.99 -7.12
C ASN A 55 -9.99 -15.31 -7.78
N PRO A 56 -10.02 -15.76 -9.04
CA PRO A 56 -11.26 -16.24 -9.64
C PRO A 56 -11.90 -17.31 -8.74
N LEU A 57 -13.21 -17.19 -8.50
CA LEU A 57 -13.98 -18.08 -7.61
C LEU A 57 -13.43 -18.16 -6.16
N TYR A 58 -12.74 -17.12 -5.70
CA TYR A 58 -12.08 -17.09 -4.39
C TYR A 58 -11.01 -18.17 -4.22
N SER A 59 -10.32 -18.49 -5.32
CA SER A 59 -9.15 -19.37 -5.34
C SER A 59 -8.00 -18.63 -6.01
N THR A 60 -6.84 -18.60 -5.36
CA THR A 60 -5.62 -17.97 -5.89
C THR A 60 -5.22 -18.57 -7.22
N ILE A 61 -4.78 -17.73 -8.15
CA ILE A 61 -4.30 -18.17 -9.47
C ILE A 61 -2.97 -18.94 -9.35
N PRO A 62 -2.75 -19.97 -10.18
CA PRO A 62 -1.53 -20.78 -10.10
C PRO A 62 -0.26 -20.03 -10.53
N GLU A 63 -0.37 -18.96 -11.31
CA GLU A 63 0.76 -18.15 -11.75
C GLU A 63 1.37 -17.31 -10.62
N LEU A 64 0.62 -17.05 -9.54
CA LEU A 64 1.11 -16.32 -8.37
C LEU A 64 1.91 -17.26 -7.45
N ASP A 65 3.19 -17.46 -7.76
CA ASP A 65 4.12 -18.22 -6.90
C ASP A 65 4.79 -17.29 -5.86
N PRO A 66 4.51 -17.45 -4.54
CA PRO A 66 5.13 -16.62 -3.50
C PRO A 66 6.64 -16.84 -3.35
N ARG A 67 7.21 -17.89 -3.95
CA ARG A 67 8.65 -18.20 -3.92
C ARG A 67 9.42 -17.57 -5.07
N CYS A 68 8.71 -17.04 -6.06
CA CYS A 68 9.32 -16.34 -7.19
C CYS A 68 9.55 -14.87 -6.84
N GLY A 69 10.78 -14.38 -7.02
CA GLY A 69 11.10 -12.96 -6.84
C GLY A 69 10.43 -12.05 -7.87
N GLY A 70 10.45 -10.74 -7.61
CA GLY A 70 9.79 -9.75 -8.46
C GLY A 70 8.27 -9.74 -8.27
N THR A 71 7.55 -9.15 -9.23
CA THR A 71 6.08 -9.01 -9.19
C THR A 71 5.46 -9.51 -10.48
N ILE A 72 4.43 -10.37 -10.37
CA ILE A 72 3.60 -10.81 -11.50
C ILE A 72 2.85 -9.64 -12.16
N LEU A 73 2.63 -8.54 -11.44
CA LEU A 73 1.92 -7.37 -11.95
C LEU A 73 2.84 -6.39 -12.71
N GLY A 74 4.16 -6.54 -12.56
CA GLY A 74 5.11 -5.52 -12.96
C GLY A 74 4.97 -4.23 -12.14
N SER A 75 5.95 -3.34 -12.29
CA SER A 75 5.98 -2.04 -11.63
C SER A 75 6.09 -0.91 -12.66
N SER A 76 5.76 0.31 -12.23
CA SER A 76 5.99 1.54 -13.00
C SER A 76 6.62 2.59 -12.13
N ARG A 77 7.37 3.52 -12.74
CA ARG A 77 7.82 4.76 -12.09
C ARG A 77 6.81 5.91 -12.23
N THR A 78 5.61 5.62 -12.73
CA THR A 78 4.52 6.58 -12.79
C THR A 78 4.12 7.02 -11.40
N TYR A 79 3.91 8.32 -11.24
CA TYR A 79 3.53 8.96 -10.00
C TYR A 79 2.21 9.71 -10.23
N ILE A 80 1.33 9.71 -9.23
CA ILE A 80 0.07 10.44 -9.26
C ILE A 80 0.19 11.59 -8.27
N ASP A 81 -0.12 12.80 -8.73
CA ASP A 81 -0.02 14.02 -7.94
C ASP A 81 -1.38 14.72 -7.83
N ASP A 82 -1.61 15.44 -6.74
CA ASP A 82 -2.87 16.15 -6.50
C ASP A 82 -3.06 17.34 -7.48
N SER A 83 -1.96 17.89 -7.98
CA SER A 83 -1.93 18.98 -8.93
C SER A 83 -2.53 18.60 -10.30
N HIS A 84 -2.62 17.31 -10.61
CA HIS A 84 -3.11 16.79 -11.88
C HIS A 84 -4.53 16.24 -11.74
N ALA A 85 -5.51 17.12 -11.52
CA ALA A 85 -6.92 16.74 -11.33
C ALA A 85 -7.48 15.83 -12.45
N GLY A 86 -7.00 15.97 -13.69
CA GLY A 86 -7.40 15.10 -14.80
C GLY A 86 -6.99 13.63 -14.60
N GLU A 87 -5.79 13.38 -14.09
CA GLU A 87 -5.29 12.05 -13.78
C GLU A 87 -6.08 11.38 -12.66
N LEU A 88 -6.43 12.15 -11.61
CA LEU A 88 -7.28 11.66 -10.52
C LEU A 88 -8.69 11.30 -10.97
N GLN A 89 -9.23 11.98 -11.97
CA GLN A 89 -10.52 11.60 -12.55
C GLN A 89 -10.41 10.31 -13.38
N LEU A 90 -9.29 10.09 -14.08
CA LEU A 90 -9.04 8.84 -14.81
C LEU A 90 -8.89 7.66 -13.84
N VAL A 91 -7.93 7.77 -12.91
CA VAL A 91 -8.09 7.47 -11.47
C VAL A 91 -9.38 6.77 -11.04
N LYS A 92 -10.25 7.63 -10.53
CA LYS A 92 -11.56 7.32 -10.00
C LYS A 92 -12.43 6.56 -10.99
N LYS A 93 -12.51 7.03 -12.24
CA LYS A 93 -13.32 6.38 -13.28
C LYS A 93 -12.90 4.93 -13.51
N ARG A 94 -11.59 4.65 -13.52
CA ARG A 94 -11.03 3.31 -13.70
C ARG A 94 -11.42 2.40 -12.54
N LEU A 95 -11.26 2.87 -11.30
CA LEU A 95 -11.62 2.12 -10.10
C LEU A 95 -13.13 1.85 -10.02
N ASP A 96 -13.95 2.84 -10.36
CA ASP A 96 -15.42 2.73 -10.43
C ASP A 96 -15.86 1.70 -11.49
N GLN A 97 -15.28 1.75 -12.70
CA GLN A 97 -15.57 0.79 -13.77
C GLN A 97 -15.23 -0.66 -13.38
N LEU A 98 -14.17 -0.84 -12.60
CA LEU A 98 -13.76 -2.14 -12.08
C LEU A 98 -14.54 -2.54 -10.81
N GLY A 99 -15.37 -1.65 -10.26
CA GLY A 99 -16.13 -1.87 -9.02
C GLY A 99 -15.23 -2.07 -7.81
N ILE A 100 -14.10 -1.34 -7.75
CA ILE A 100 -13.14 -1.42 -6.65
C ILE A 100 -13.63 -0.59 -5.46
N GLU A 101 -13.59 -1.17 -4.27
CA GLU A 101 -14.02 -0.53 -3.01
C GLU A 101 -12.84 -0.20 -2.07
N GLY A 102 -11.64 -0.65 -2.43
CA GLY A 102 -10.41 -0.37 -1.69
C GLY A 102 -9.15 -0.73 -2.48
N LEU A 103 -8.04 -0.08 -2.17
CA LEU A 103 -6.77 -0.22 -2.88
C LEU A 103 -5.63 -0.60 -1.92
N ILE A 104 -4.88 -1.65 -2.25
CA ILE A 104 -3.63 -2.00 -1.58
C ILE A 104 -2.46 -1.58 -2.49
N CYS A 105 -1.65 -0.65 -2.02
CA CYS A 105 -0.44 -0.23 -2.71
C CYS A 105 0.77 -0.92 -2.06
N ILE A 106 1.57 -1.65 -2.84
CA ILE A 106 2.78 -2.31 -2.34
C ILE A 106 3.98 -1.55 -2.90
N GLY A 107 4.75 -0.87 -2.04
CA GLY A 107 5.72 0.09 -2.56
C GLY A 107 6.55 0.87 -1.56
N GLY A 108 7.40 1.73 -2.14
CA GLY A 108 8.32 2.63 -1.44
C GLY A 108 7.69 3.97 -1.05
N ASP A 109 8.51 4.94 -0.65
CA ASP A 109 8.08 6.31 -0.32
C ASP A 109 7.30 6.98 -1.48
N GLY A 110 7.81 6.87 -2.71
CA GLY A 110 7.09 7.37 -3.89
C GLY A 110 5.74 6.70 -4.11
N THR A 111 5.55 5.48 -3.62
CA THR A 111 4.25 4.80 -3.66
C THR A 111 3.30 5.33 -2.59
N LEU A 112 3.79 5.57 -1.38
CA LEU A 112 3.03 6.23 -0.32
C LEU A 112 2.54 7.60 -0.80
N ASN A 113 3.44 8.42 -1.34
CA ASN A 113 3.12 9.76 -1.81
C ASN A 113 2.12 9.73 -2.99
N GLY A 114 2.31 8.84 -3.97
CA GLY A 114 1.35 8.69 -5.08
C GLY A 114 -0.01 8.11 -4.68
N MET A 115 -0.09 7.42 -3.55
CA MET A 115 -1.34 6.89 -2.99
C MET A 115 -2.15 7.96 -2.25
N GLN A 116 -1.51 8.99 -1.68
CA GLN A 116 -2.18 10.01 -0.85
C GLN A 116 -3.34 10.73 -1.55
N PRO A 117 -3.24 11.15 -2.83
CA PRO A 117 -4.37 11.77 -3.51
C PRO A 117 -5.57 10.81 -3.69
N ILE A 118 -5.29 9.51 -3.86
CA ILE A 118 -6.32 8.48 -4.03
C ILE A 118 -7.03 8.21 -2.69
N SER A 119 -6.29 8.25 -1.58
CA SER A 119 -6.85 8.00 -0.25
C SER A 119 -7.88 9.04 0.19
N GLN A 120 -7.89 10.22 -0.44
CA GLN A 120 -8.92 11.25 -0.21
C GLN A 120 -10.32 10.83 -0.66
N PHE A 121 -10.44 9.85 -1.57
CA PHE A 121 -11.74 9.43 -2.10
C PHE A 121 -12.00 7.92 -2.04
N MET A 122 -11.04 7.09 -1.60
CA MET A 122 -11.21 5.65 -1.44
C MET A 122 -10.31 5.10 -0.32
N PRO A 123 -10.74 4.07 0.45
CA PRO A 123 -9.87 3.39 1.39
C PRO A 123 -8.61 2.82 0.72
N CYS A 124 -7.44 3.25 1.19
CA CYS A 124 -6.15 2.81 0.68
C CYS A 124 -5.26 2.31 1.82
N VAL A 125 -4.51 1.24 1.58
CA VAL A 125 -3.51 0.70 2.52
C VAL A 125 -2.18 0.55 1.82
N LEU A 126 -1.10 0.96 2.49
CA LEU A 126 0.26 0.71 2.03
C LEU A 126 0.79 -0.59 2.66
N ALA A 127 1.30 -1.50 1.84
CA ALA A 127 2.24 -2.53 2.27
C ALA A 127 3.66 -2.02 1.98
N PRO A 128 4.43 -1.61 2.99
CA PRO A 128 5.71 -0.96 2.79
C PRO A 128 6.71 -1.94 2.17
N LYS A 129 7.43 -1.47 1.15
CA LYS A 129 8.43 -2.24 0.43
C LYS A 129 9.59 -1.37 -0.04
N THR A 130 10.74 -1.57 0.57
CA THR A 130 12.02 -0.99 0.16
C THR A 130 13.15 -1.94 0.59
N ILE A 131 14.17 -2.14 -0.26
CA ILE A 131 15.39 -2.86 0.14
C ILE A 131 16.28 -2.00 1.04
N ASP A 132 16.09 -0.68 0.98
CA ASP A 132 16.88 0.31 1.69
C ASP A 132 16.43 0.46 3.16
N ASN A 133 15.27 -0.10 3.51
CA ASN A 133 14.64 -0.05 4.84
C ASN A 133 14.51 1.38 5.43
N ASP A 134 14.16 2.33 4.58
CA ASP A 134 14.22 3.76 4.83
C ASP A 134 12.84 4.45 4.84
N LEU A 135 11.76 3.67 4.87
CA LEU A 135 10.41 4.20 4.67
C LEU A 135 9.83 5.01 5.84
N GLY A 136 10.57 5.19 6.93
CA GLY A 136 10.12 5.92 8.14
C GLY A 136 8.83 5.39 8.78
N LEU A 137 8.41 4.17 8.40
CA LEU A 137 7.20 3.49 8.88
C LEU A 137 7.52 2.11 9.49
N ASN A 138 8.82 1.77 9.61
CA ASN A 138 9.28 0.38 9.77
C ASN A 138 9.88 0.04 11.13
N TYR A 139 9.87 0.95 12.10
CA TYR A 139 10.55 0.74 13.38
C TYR A 139 9.56 0.77 14.55
N LEU A 140 9.46 -0.34 15.28
CA LEU A 140 8.75 -0.43 16.57
C LEU A 140 9.34 0.53 17.60
N ASP A 141 10.63 0.83 17.46
CA ASP A 141 11.43 1.75 18.26
C ASP A 141 11.50 3.16 17.66
N GLU A 142 10.76 3.48 16.59
CA GLU A 142 10.75 4.85 16.09
C GLU A 142 10.06 5.78 17.06
N PRO A 143 10.69 6.91 17.44
CA PRO A 143 10.01 7.92 18.20
C PRO A 143 8.81 8.47 17.42
N ASN A 144 7.59 8.16 17.87
CA ASN A 144 6.34 8.58 17.24
C ASN A 144 5.37 9.29 18.20
N GLU A 145 5.74 9.43 19.49
CA GLU A 145 4.99 10.20 20.50
C GLU A 145 5.80 11.42 20.98
N TRP A 146 5.16 12.58 21.12
CA TRP A 146 5.78 13.79 21.66
C TRP A 146 5.49 13.91 23.16
N VAL A 147 6.54 13.89 23.99
CA VAL A 147 6.44 14.10 25.44
C VAL A 147 6.93 15.49 25.79
N ARG A 148 6.11 16.22 26.57
CA ARG A 148 6.46 17.51 27.17
C ARG A 148 7.14 17.26 28.51
N GLU A 149 8.42 17.57 28.58
CA GLU A 149 9.20 17.55 29.81
C GLU A 149 9.29 18.99 30.34
N VAL A 150 8.84 19.19 31.59
CA VAL A 150 8.97 20.47 32.28
C VAL A 150 10.17 20.37 33.21
N ASP A 151 11.19 21.18 32.95
CA ASP A 151 12.37 21.26 33.82
C ASP A 151 11.94 21.75 35.22
N PRO A 152 12.13 20.95 36.28
CA PRO A 152 11.55 21.22 37.59
C PRO A 152 12.14 22.47 38.27
N GLU A 153 13.34 22.91 37.88
CA GLU A 153 14.00 24.08 38.47
C GLU A 153 13.74 25.36 37.66
N SER A 154 13.89 25.28 36.34
CA SER A 154 13.78 26.44 35.45
C SER A 154 12.37 26.68 34.90
N LYS A 155 11.44 25.74 35.12
CA LYS A 155 10.09 25.69 34.52
C LYS A 155 10.08 25.78 32.99
N LYS A 156 11.23 25.58 32.33
CA LYS A 156 11.33 25.59 30.88
C LYS A 156 10.81 24.28 30.31
N GLU A 157 10.08 24.40 29.22
CA GLU A 157 9.49 23.26 28.53
C GLU A 157 10.46 22.76 27.46
N LYS A 158 10.70 21.45 27.45
CA LYS A 158 11.41 20.75 26.37
C LYS A 158 10.49 19.68 25.81
N PHE A 159 10.55 19.49 24.51
CA PHE A 159 9.79 18.46 23.81
C PHE A 159 10.76 17.39 23.33
N ARG A 160 10.46 16.14 23.65
CA ARG A 160 11.23 14.98 23.20
C ARG A 160 10.30 14.02 22.47
N LYS A 161 10.75 13.51 21.33
CA LYS A 161 10.05 12.43 20.62
C LYS A 161 10.51 11.10 21.24
N LEU A 162 9.57 10.25 21.66
CA LEU A 162 9.83 8.91 22.22
C LEU A 162 9.03 7.84 21.45
N PRO A 163 9.48 6.57 21.44
CA PRO A 163 8.72 5.48 20.83
C PRO A 163 7.46 5.20 21.65
N SER A 164 6.31 5.03 20.99
CA SER A 164 5.07 4.61 21.65
C SER A 164 5.25 3.20 22.21
N LYS A 165 5.02 3.03 23.52
CA LYS A 165 4.96 1.71 24.12
C LYS A 165 3.73 0.99 23.61
N GLN A 166 3.90 0.03 22.72
CA GLN A 166 2.89 -0.99 22.45
C GLN A 166 3.21 -2.20 23.34
N ASP A 167 2.75 -2.18 24.58
CA ASP A 167 2.70 -3.40 25.38
C ASP A 167 1.60 -4.28 24.78
N LEU A 168 1.99 -5.20 23.90
CA LEU A 168 1.10 -6.26 23.44
C LEU A 168 1.04 -7.30 24.56
N GLU A 169 -0.01 -7.25 25.36
CA GLU A 169 -0.37 -8.35 26.26
C GLU A 169 -0.79 -9.56 25.41
N LEU A 170 0.17 -10.44 25.16
CA LEU A 170 -0.08 -11.75 24.54
C LEU A 170 -0.37 -12.75 25.66
N GLU A 171 -1.64 -12.82 26.07
CA GLU A 171 -2.21 -13.98 26.79
C GLU A 171 -2.50 -15.15 25.83
#